data_AF-A0A2G2VLJ0-F1
#
_entry.id   AF-A0A2G2VLJ0-F1
#
_cell.length_a   1.000
_cell.length_b   1.000
_cell.length_c   1.000
_cell.angle_alpha   90.00
_cell.angle_beta   90.00
_cell.angle_gamma   90.00
#
_symmetry.space_group_name_H-M   'P 1'
#
loop_
_entity.id
_entity.type
_entity.pdbx_description
1 polymer ?
#
loop_
_entity_poly.entity_id
_entity_poly.type
_entity_poly.pdbx_seq_one_letter_code
_entity_poly.pdbx_strand_id
1 'polypeptide(L)'
;MSGFLDQKVPTDWSTIEAYRDKMANPFDVQYVDGIAQQTIGSLDCGPFVVAYAEYLSDQLQVPNDGLDAGLLRKRYVSLLWKYGEAKAQKPYATDVKHPRRPKPNSIELDEEQLIHID
;
A
#
# COMPACT_ATOMS: atom_id res chain seq x y z
N MET A 1 -7.60 14.93 -15.87
CA MET A 1 -7.35 13.65 -16.57
C MET A 1 -5.87 13.37 -16.42
N SER A 2 -5.50 12.29 -15.72
CA SER A 2 -4.11 12.02 -15.30
C SER A 2 -3.34 11.25 -16.38
N GLY A 3 -2.52 11.97 -17.16
CA GLY A 3 -1.58 11.39 -18.13
C GLY A 3 -0.36 10.67 -17.53
N PHE A 4 -0.36 10.40 -16.21
CA PHE A 4 0.75 9.74 -15.52
C PHE A 4 0.93 8.27 -15.93
N LEU A 5 -0.12 7.64 -16.49
CA LEU A 5 -0.11 6.21 -16.85
C LEU A 5 0.16 5.95 -18.33
N ASP A 6 0.28 6.98 -19.17
CA ASP A 6 0.38 6.80 -20.63
C ASP A 6 1.79 6.38 -21.08
N GLN A 7 2.82 6.59 -20.27
CA GLN A 7 4.17 6.14 -20.59
C GLN A 7 4.48 4.78 -19.93
N LYS A 8 3.81 3.73 -20.42
CA LYS A 8 4.17 2.35 -20.09
C LYS A 8 5.23 1.86 -21.07
N VAL A 9 6.43 2.46 -21.02
CA VAL A 9 7.60 1.87 -21.70
C VAL A 9 7.82 0.52 -21.02
N PRO A 10 7.70 -0.61 -21.72
CA PRO A 10 7.97 -1.91 -21.12
C PRO A 10 9.44 -1.92 -20.73
N THR A 11 9.73 -1.77 -19.44
CA THR A 11 11.08 -1.97 -18.93
C THR A 11 11.39 -3.45 -19.10
N ASP A 12 12.25 -3.77 -20.06
CA ASP A 12 12.73 -5.12 -20.26
C ASP A 12 13.71 -5.48 -19.13
N TRP A 13 13.15 -5.97 -18.03
CA TRP A 13 13.90 -6.42 -16.85
C TRP A 13 14.93 -7.51 -17.19
N SER A 14 14.90 -8.11 -18.38
CA SER A 14 15.86 -9.16 -18.81
C SER A 14 17.24 -8.62 -19.15
N THR A 15 17.33 -7.32 -19.41
CA THR A 15 18.59 -6.64 -19.69
C THR A 15 19.38 -6.27 -18.42
N ILE A 16 18.78 -6.42 -17.23
CA ILE A 16 19.44 -6.09 -15.96
C ILE A 16 20.05 -7.37 -15.36
N GLU A 17 21.38 -7.48 -15.37
CA GLU A 17 22.11 -8.68 -14.90
C GLU A 17 21.70 -9.14 -13.49
N ALA A 18 21.39 -8.22 -12.58
CA ALA A 18 21.00 -8.52 -11.20
C ALA A 18 19.61 -9.19 -11.03
N TYR A 19 18.82 -9.25 -12.11
CA TYR A 19 17.48 -9.84 -12.13
C TYR A 19 17.33 -10.98 -13.14
N ARG A 20 18.41 -11.34 -13.86
CA ARG A 20 18.40 -12.36 -14.91
C ARG A 20 18.01 -13.75 -14.41
N ASP A 21 18.43 -14.07 -13.19
CA ASP A 21 18.15 -15.30 -12.44
C ASP A 21 16.83 -15.23 -11.65
N LYS A 22 16.30 -14.03 -11.41
CA LYS A 22 15.05 -13.76 -10.69
C LYS A 22 13.82 -13.67 -11.59
N MET A 23 14.02 -13.85 -12.91
CA MET A 23 12.96 -13.92 -13.93
C MET A 23 11.98 -15.07 -13.70
N ALA A 24 12.45 -16.17 -13.12
CA ALA A 24 11.56 -17.16 -12.55
C ALA A 24 11.01 -16.55 -11.26
N ASN A 25 9.83 -15.93 -11.33
CA ASN A 25 9.13 -15.45 -10.14
C ASN A 25 9.05 -16.62 -9.14
N PRO A 26 9.74 -16.56 -7.98
CA PRO A 26 9.85 -17.71 -7.09
C PRO A 26 8.56 -17.97 -6.30
N PHE A 27 7.56 -17.11 -6.45
CA PHE A 27 6.29 -17.18 -5.76
C PHE A 27 5.16 -17.47 -6.75
N ASP A 28 4.27 -18.37 -6.34
CA ASP A 28 2.99 -18.58 -7.01
C ASP A 28 2.10 -17.36 -6.77
N VAL A 29 1.95 -16.53 -7.80
CA VAL A 29 1.05 -15.36 -7.78
C VAL A 29 -0.29 -15.78 -8.36
N GLN A 30 -1.35 -15.67 -7.55
CA GLN A 30 -2.71 -15.89 -7.99
C GLN A 30 -3.44 -14.56 -8.16
N TYR A 31 -4.01 -14.35 -9.34
CA TYR A 31 -4.94 -13.25 -9.59
C TYR A 31 -6.35 -13.73 -9.25
N VAL A 32 -7.04 -12.97 -8.40
CA VAL A 32 -8.43 -13.21 -8.04
C VAL A 32 -9.26 -12.09 -8.65
N ASP A 33 -10.19 -12.46 -9.54
CA ASP A 33 -11.12 -11.55 -10.20
C ASP A 33 -12.53 -11.66 -9.59
N GLY A 34 -13.39 -10.70 -9.89
CA GLY A 34 -14.78 -10.69 -9.46
C GLY A 34 -14.99 -10.42 -7.96
N ILE A 35 -13.92 -10.08 -7.24
CA ILE A 35 -14.03 -9.65 -5.85
C ILE A 35 -14.75 -8.31 -5.79
N ALA A 36 -15.54 -8.12 -4.72
CA ALA A 36 -16.08 -6.82 -4.38
C ALA A 36 -14.97 -5.76 -4.45
N GLN A 37 -15.23 -4.56 -4.95
CA GLN A 37 -14.27 -3.45 -4.92
C GLN A 37 -14.92 -2.23 -4.27
N GLN A 38 -14.10 -1.29 -3.78
CA GLN A 38 -14.60 0.00 -3.36
C GLN A 38 -15.18 0.77 -4.56
N THR A 39 -16.17 1.62 -4.31
CA THR A 39 -16.72 2.50 -5.34
C THR A 39 -15.66 3.49 -5.84
N ILE A 40 -15.65 3.77 -7.15
CA ILE A 40 -14.76 4.78 -7.74
C ILE A 40 -14.95 6.13 -7.02
N GLY A 41 -13.85 6.75 -6.62
CA GLY A 41 -13.85 8.00 -5.84
C GLY A 41 -14.00 7.81 -4.33
N SER A 42 -14.15 6.57 -3.84
CA SER A 42 -14.11 6.30 -2.40
C SER A 42 -12.69 6.44 -1.83
N LEU A 43 -12.61 6.92 -0.58
CA LEU A 43 -11.39 7.03 0.22
C LEU A 43 -11.20 5.83 1.16
N ASP A 44 -11.96 4.74 0.98
CA ASP A 44 -11.97 3.57 1.87
C ASP A 44 -10.94 2.49 1.49
N CYS A 45 -9.89 2.82 0.73
CA CYS A 45 -8.98 1.81 0.18
C CYS A 45 -8.26 1.01 1.28
N GLY A 46 -7.85 1.69 2.36
CA GLY A 46 -7.24 1.06 3.53
C GLY A 46 -8.16 0.02 4.18
N PRO A 47 -9.38 0.39 4.61
CA PRO A 47 -10.36 -0.56 5.15
C PRO A 47 -10.63 -1.78 4.26
N PHE A 48 -10.73 -1.61 2.94
CA PHE A 48 -10.91 -2.72 2.00
C PHE A 48 -9.69 -3.64 1.95
N VAL A 49 -8.48 -3.09 1.85
CA VAL A 49 -7.22 -3.88 1.85
C VAL A 49 -7.07 -4.68 3.14
N VAL A 50 -7.36 -4.07 4.29
CA VAL A 50 -7.30 -4.76 5.59
C VAL A 50 -8.32 -5.90 5.64
N ALA A 51 -9.53 -5.68 5.12
CA ALA A 51 -10.54 -6.74 5.05
C ALA A 51 -10.05 -7.92 4.20
N TYR A 52 -9.52 -7.69 2.98
CA TYR A 52 -9.01 -8.80 2.18
C TYR A 52 -7.86 -9.55 2.84
N ALA A 53 -6.93 -8.81 3.47
CA ALA A 53 -5.83 -9.43 4.19
C ALA A 53 -6.35 -10.36 5.30
N GLU A 54 -7.41 -9.95 6.01
CA GLU A 54 -8.07 -10.78 7.03
C GLU A 54 -8.72 -12.03 6.41
N TYR A 55 -9.56 -11.88 5.38
CA TYR A 55 -10.18 -13.03 4.69
C TYR A 55 -9.13 -14.03 4.20
N LEU A 56 -8.07 -13.55 3.53
CA LEU A 56 -7.00 -14.40 3.02
C LEU A 56 -6.18 -15.06 4.13
N SER A 57 -5.95 -14.36 5.24
CA SER A 57 -5.24 -14.91 6.40
C SER A 57 -6.05 -16.05 7.04
N ASP A 58 -7.38 -15.90 7.08
CA ASP A 58 -8.30 -16.92 7.58
C ASP A 58 -8.60 -18.01 6.54
N GLN A 59 -7.98 -17.96 5.36
CA GLN A 59 -8.22 -18.86 4.21
C GLN A 59 -9.70 -18.86 3.75
N LEU A 60 -10.40 -17.76 4.01
CA LEU A 60 -11.79 -17.54 3.58
C LEU A 60 -11.83 -16.98 2.18
N GLN A 61 -12.87 -17.34 1.44
CA GLN A 61 -13.15 -16.75 0.14
C GLN A 61 -13.53 -15.27 0.34
N VAL A 62 -12.89 -14.41 -0.45
CA VAL A 62 -13.25 -12.99 -0.50
C VAL A 62 -14.66 -12.85 -1.11
N PRO A 63 -15.58 -12.11 -0.47
CA PRO A 63 -16.92 -11.90 -0.99
C PRO A 63 -16.92 -11.18 -2.35
N ASN A 64 -17.82 -11.63 -3.24
CA ASN A 64 -18.01 -11.05 -4.57
C ASN A 64 -19.22 -10.08 -4.60
N ASP A 65 -20.09 -10.13 -3.60
CA ASP A 65 -21.38 -9.43 -3.51
C ASP A 65 -21.30 -8.01 -2.90
N GLY A 66 -20.11 -7.43 -2.85
CA GLY A 66 -19.86 -6.11 -2.28
C GLY A 66 -19.52 -6.18 -0.78
N LEU A 67 -18.51 -5.43 -0.34
CA LEU A 67 -18.24 -5.24 1.08
C LEU A 67 -18.95 -3.96 1.56
N ASP A 68 -19.63 -4.04 2.71
CA ASP A 68 -20.22 -2.85 3.34
C ASP A 68 -19.13 -1.91 3.85
N ALA A 69 -18.83 -0.88 3.06
CA ALA A 69 -17.85 0.15 3.39
C ALA A 69 -18.15 0.85 4.73
N GLY A 70 -19.42 1.03 5.07
CA GLY A 70 -19.85 1.61 6.34
C GLY A 70 -19.50 0.70 7.53
N LEU A 71 -19.71 -0.60 7.39
CA LEU A 71 -19.31 -1.60 8.39
C LEU A 71 -17.79 -1.69 8.52
N LEU A 72 -17.07 -1.75 7.40
CA LEU A 72 -15.60 -1.78 7.40
C LEU A 72 -15.01 -0.56 8.10
N ARG A 73 -15.51 0.64 7.82
CA ARG A 73 -15.08 1.87 8.48
C ARG A 73 -15.32 1.82 10.00
N LYS A 74 -16.51 1.37 10.45
CA LYS A 74 -16.81 1.23 11.89
C LYS A 74 -15.85 0.28 12.59
N ARG A 75 -15.56 -0.86 11.97
CA ARG A 75 -14.61 -1.85 12.49
C ARG A 75 -13.20 -1.27 12.56
N TYR A 76 -12.75 -0.62 11.48
CA TYR A 76 -11.42 -0.02 11.39
C TYR A 76 -11.20 1.08 12.42
N VAL A 77 -12.17 2.01 12.57
CA VAL A 77 -12.13 3.06 13.60
C VAL A 77 -12.08 2.45 15.01
N SER A 78 -12.86 1.40 15.26
CA SER A 78 -12.87 0.71 16.55
C SER A 78 -11.53 0.04 16.87
N LEU A 79 -10.88 -0.57 15.87
CA LEU A 79 -9.56 -1.18 16.00
C LEU A 79 -8.48 -0.11 16.26
N LEU A 80 -8.50 0.99 15.49
CA LEU A 80 -7.58 2.11 15.68
C LEU A 80 -7.72 2.75 17.05
N TRP A 81 -8.95 2.93 17.52
CA TRP A 81 -9.22 3.47 18.85
C TRP A 81 -8.60 2.60 19.95
N LYS A 82 -8.89 1.28 19.93
CA LYS A 82 -8.32 0.33 20.89
C LYS A 82 -6.79 0.31 20.86
N TYR A 83 -6.21 0.37 19.67
CA TYR A 83 -4.75 0.44 19.51
C TYR A 83 -4.19 1.73 20.11
N GLY A 84 -4.84 2.87 19.85
CA GLY A 84 -4.48 4.16 20.43
C GLY A 84 -4.50 4.14 21.95
N GLU A 85 -5.57 3.60 22.56
CA GLU A 85 -5.69 3.43 24.01
C GLU A 85 -4.56 2.55 24.56
N ALA A 86 -4.32 1.38 23.95
CA ALA A 86 -3.26 0.47 24.37
C ALA A 86 -1.86 1.09 24.28
N LYS A 87 -1.63 1.93 23.26
CA LYS A 87 -0.38 2.68 23.08
C LYS A 87 -0.23 3.86 24.05
N ALA A 88 -1.32 4.49 24.46
CA ALA A 88 -1.29 5.54 25.48
C ALA A 88 -1.04 4.97 26.88
N GLN A 89 -1.57 3.77 27.18
CA GLN A 89 -1.38 3.10 28.47
C GLN A 89 0.02 2.52 28.67
N LYS A 90 0.73 2.19 27.60
CA LYS A 90 2.14 1.79 27.65
C LYS A 90 3.01 3.00 27.28
N PRO A 91 3.61 3.73 28.24
CA PRO A 91 4.61 4.72 27.88
C PRO A 91 5.68 4.04 27.03
N TYR A 92 6.12 4.70 25.96
CA TYR A 92 7.23 4.24 25.14
C TYR A 92 8.50 4.19 26.02
N ALA A 93 8.70 3.10 26.74
CA ALA A 93 9.98 2.75 27.33
C ALA A 93 10.84 2.14 26.21
N THR A 94 11.16 2.94 25.20
CA THR A 94 12.23 2.61 24.28
C THR A 94 13.53 3.08 24.91
N ASP A 95 14.13 2.23 25.74
CA ASP A 95 15.57 2.27 26.06
C ASP A 95 16.43 1.73 24.88
N VAL A 96 15.89 1.84 23.67
CA VAL A 96 16.63 1.56 22.46
C VAL A 96 17.29 2.87 22.08
N LYS A 97 18.58 3.00 22.37
CA LYS A 97 19.43 4.05 21.81
C LYS A 97 19.46 3.90 20.29
N HIS A 98 18.43 4.41 19.62
CA HIS A 98 18.42 4.50 18.18
C HIS A 98 19.63 5.32 17.74
N PRO A 99 20.47 4.82 16.82
CA PRO A 99 21.45 5.66 16.14
C PRO A 99 20.69 6.86 15.59
N ARG A 100 21.21 8.07 15.81
CA ARG A 100 20.59 9.31 15.29
C ARG A 100 20.20 9.08 13.84
N ARG A 101 18.91 9.24 13.54
CA ARG A 101 18.38 9.27 12.17
C ARG A 101 19.29 10.20 11.35
N PRO A 102 19.88 9.74 10.24
CA PRO A 102 20.55 10.65 9.32
C PRO A 102 19.54 11.72 8.90
N LYS A 103 19.96 12.99 8.94
CA LYS A 103 19.17 14.09 8.36
C LYS A 103 18.81 13.68 6.93
N PRO A 104 17.53 13.75 6.52
CA PRO A 104 17.19 13.70 5.11
C PRO A 104 17.86 14.92 4.47
N ASN A 105 18.82 14.70 3.57
CA ASN A 105 19.29 15.77 2.72
C ASN A 105 18.13 16.05 1.74
N SER A 106 17.48 17.19 1.89
CA SER A 106 16.65 17.75 0.83
C SER A 106 17.56 18.00 -0.36
N ILE A 107 17.39 17.22 -1.42
CA ILE A 107 17.99 17.53 -2.71
C ILE A 107 17.22 18.76 -3.21
N GLU A 108 17.92 19.89 -3.35
CA GLU A 108 17.43 21.03 -4.12
C GLU A 108 17.20 20.52 -5.55
N LEU A 109 15.93 20.53 -5.97
CA LEU A 109 15.56 20.21 -7.34
C LEU A 109 15.97 21.43 -8.16
N ASP A 110 16.93 21.26 -9.08
CA ASP A 110 17.37 22.37 -9.92
C ASP A 110 16.18 22.92 -10.73
N GLU A 111 16.15 24.24 -10.89
CA GLU A 111 15.04 24.94 -11.55
C GLU A 111 15.02 24.72 -13.08
N GLU A 112 15.85 23.82 -13.65
CA GLU A 112 15.91 23.56 -15.08
C GLU A 112 14.95 22.44 -15.54
N GLN A 113 14.26 21.74 -14.62
CA GLN A 113 13.25 20.72 -14.97
C GLN A 113 11.79 21.23 -15.05
N LEU A 114 11.57 22.54 -15.13
CA LEU A 114 10.25 23.10 -15.45
C LEU A 114 9.92 22.87 -16.93
N ILE A 115 9.28 21.74 -17.23
CA ILE A 115 8.71 21.48 -18.56
C ILE A 115 7.57 22.49 -18.80
N HIS A 116 7.80 23.38 -19.77
CA HIS A 116 6.79 24.30 -20.30
C HIS A 116 5.73 23.48 -21.05
N ILE A 117 4.45 23.71 -20.72
CA ILE A 117 3.31 23.12 -21.42
C ILE A 117 2.61 24.28 -22.14
N ASP A 118 2.60 24.24 -23.47
CA ASP A 118 1.78 25.11 -24.35
C ASP A 118 0.28 24.73 -24.27
#